data_AF-A0A2G2Y6E5-F1
#
_entry.id   AF-A0A2G2Y6E5-F1
#
_cell.length_a   1.000
_cell.length_b   1.000
_cell.length_c   1.000
_cell.angle_alpha   90.00
_cell.angle_beta   90.00
_cell.angle_gamma   90.00
#
_symmetry.space_group_name_H-M   'P 1'
#
loop_
_entity.id
_entity.type
_entity.pdbx_description
1 polymer ?
#
loop_
_entity_poly.entity_id
_entity_poly.type
_entity_poly.pdbx_seq_one_letter_code
_entity_poly.pdbx_strand_id
1 'polypeptide(L)'
;MDSGWIFCHVKELVVNIGDTLQAWSNDKLRSSEHCVVLKKLMNYFYLVFFFYFKDEKVILAPDEVVGEENSRIYKSFVCYDYLKFRVNNEKGKFEKVVFTVNDFVRIGSKLK
;
A
#
# COMPACT_ATOMS: atom_id res chain seq x y z
N MET A 1 0.10 7.13 -21.83
CA MET A 1 0.32 6.13 -20.77
C MET A 1 1.79 5.84 -20.75
N ASP A 2 2.45 6.08 -19.63
CA ASP A 2 3.87 5.81 -19.49
C ASP A 2 4.14 4.32 -19.69
N SER A 3 5.35 3.98 -20.14
CA SER A 3 5.78 2.66 -20.61
C SER A 3 5.78 1.54 -19.54
N GLY A 4 5.27 1.79 -18.34
CA GLY A 4 5.25 0.84 -17.22
C GLY A 4 3.87 0.35 -16.75
N TRP A 5 2.76 0.92 -17.25
CA TRP A 5 1.41 0.48 -16.83
C TRP A 5 0.93 -0.75 -17.61
N ILE A 6 0.48 -1.77 -16.88
CA ILE A 6 -0.07 -3.00 -17.47
C ILE A 6 -1.60 -2.97 -17.37
N PHE A 7 -2.29 -3.33 -18.46
CA PHE A 7 -3.74 -3.48 -18.43
C PHE A 7 -4.14 -4.76 -17.71
N CYS A 8 -4.83 -4.60 -16.58
CA CYS A 8 -5.53 -5.70 -15.94
C CYS A 8 -6.91 -5.85 -16.60
N HIS A 9 -7.12 -6.94 -17.34
CA HIS A 9 -8.44 -7.25 -17.89
C HIS A 9 -9.29 -7.91 -16.80
N VAL A 10 -10.14 -7.13 -16.14
CA VAL A 10 -10.97 -7.59 -15.01
C VAL A 10 -12.11 -8.47 -15.53
N LYS A 11 -11.84 -9.76 -15.74
CA LYS A 11 -12.85 -10.80 -15.99
C LYS A 11 -13.18 -11.62 -14.73
N GLU A 12 -12.37 -11.48 -13.69
CA GLU A 12 -12.41 -12.23 -12.44
C GLU A 12 -12.03 -11.31 -11.26
N LEU A 13 -12.03 -11.87 -10.04
CA LEU A 13 -11.58 -11.18 -8.84
C LEU A 13 -10.09 -10.84 -8.93
N VAL A 14 -9.76 -9.56 -8.78
CA VAL A 14 -8.37 -9.09 -8.65
C VAL A 14 -8.07 -8.88 -7.18
N VAL A 15 -6.99 -9.49 -6.69
CA VAL A 15 -6.49 -9.32 -5.33
C VAL A 15 -5.17 -8.58 -5.38
N ASN A 16 -5.05 -7.54 -4.58
CA ASN A 16 -3.84 -6.74 -4.47
C ASN A 16 -3.36 -6.62 -3.02
N ILE A 17 -2.06 -6.42 -2.86
CA ILE A 17 -1.43 -6.18 -1.56
C ILE A 17 -1.46 -4.69 -1.26
N GLY A 18 -1.75 -4.34 0.00
CA GLY A 18 -1.67 -2.99 0.52
C GLY A 18 -0.41 -2.76 1.36
N ASP A 19 -0.09 -1.49 1.55
CA ASP A 19 1.11 -0.99 2.26
C ASP A 19 1.31 -1.57 3.67
N THR A 20 0.24 -1.68 4.46
CA THR A 20 0.34 -2.23 5.83
C THR A 20 0.74 -3.70 5.83
N LEU A 21 0.27 -4.48 4.85
CA LEU A 21 0.65 -5.88 4.68
C LEU A 21 2.07 -6.02 4.12
N GLN A 22 2.51 -5.11 3.24
CA GLN A 22 3.91 -5.04 2.81
C GLN A 22 4.84 -4.83 4.02
N ALA A 23 4.55 -3.86 4.89
CA ALA A 23 5.36 -3.59 6.07
C ALA A 23 5.34 -4.75 7.08
N TRP A 24 4.17 -5.34 7.34
CA TRP A 24 4.05 -6.52 8.19
C TRP A 24 4.82 -7.72 7.64
N SER A 25 4.86 -7.89 6.31
CA SER A 25 5.61 -8.96 5.65
C SER A 25 7.12 -8.70 5.55
N ASN A 26 7.61 -7.55 6.04
CA ASN A 26 8.99 -7.11 5.89
C ASN A 26 9.46 -7.14 4.41
N ASP A 27 8.69 -6.53 3.50
CA ASP A 27 8.93 -6.51 2.04
C ASP A 27 8.82 -7.86 1.30
N LYS A 28 8.46 -8.96 1.97
CA LYS A 28 8.19 -10.24 1.28
C LYS A 28 6.96 -10.16 0.36
N LEU A 29 6.01 -9.29 0.68
CA LEU A 29 4.88 -8.95 -0.17
C LEU A 29 5.00 -7.49 -0.63
N ARG A 30 4.70 -7.23 -1.90
CA ARG A 30 4.82 -5.90 -2.51
C ARG A 30 3.45 -5.27 -2.73
N SER A 31 3.26 -4.09 -2.14
CA SER A 31 2.12 -3.22 -2.40
C SER A 31 2.10 -2.78 -3.86
N SER A 32 0.92 -2.82 -4.48
CA SER A 32 0.75 -2.55 -5.90
C SER A 32 0.19 -1.15 -6.15
N GLU A 33 0.88 -0.38 -6.99
CA GLU A 33 0.32 0.82 -7.60
C GLU A 33 -0.66 0.41 -8.70
N HIS A 34 -1.91 0.86 -8.58
CA HIS A 34 -2.96 0.59 -9.55
C HIS A 34 -3.84 1.83 -9.69
N CYS A 35 -4.37 2.05 -10.88
CA CYS A 35 -5.31 3.13 -11.16
C CYS A 35 -6.40 2.64 -12.12
N VAL A 36 -7.58 3.23 -12.01
CA VAL A 36 -8.69 2.97 -12.94
C VAL A 36 -8.71 4.08 -13.98
N VAL A 37 -8.56 3.71 -15.25
CA VAL A 37 -8.58 4.67 -16.37
C VAL A 37 -9.81 4.42 -17.22
N LEU A 38 -10.67 5.43 -17.33
CA LEU A 38 -11.85 5.38 -18.20
C LEU A 38 -11.41 5.58 -19.66
N LYS A 39 -11.51 4.52 -20.48
CA LYS A 39 -11.17 4.58 -21.92
C LYS A 39 -12.35 4.86 -22.85
N LYS A 40 -13.57 4.56 -22.41
CA LYS A 40 -14.82 4.75 -23.17
C LYS A 40 -15.89 5.26 -22.21
N LEU A 41 -16.80 6.10 -22.71
CA LEU A 41 -18.05 6.46 -22.03
C LEU A 41 -18.99 5.24 -22.01
N MET A 42 -18.69 4.31 -21.11
CA MET A 42 -19.53 3.18 -20.75
C MET A 42 -19.60 3.10 -19.24
N ASN A 43 -20.75 2.71 -18.72
CA ASN A 43 -20.93 2.54 -17.29
C ASN A 43 -20.27 1.22 -16.87
N TYR A 44 -19.15 1.31 -16.15
CA TYR A 44 -18.54 0.19 -15.47
C TYR A 44 -18.88 0.26 -13.99
N PHE A 45 -19.24 -0.88 -13.40
CA PHE A 45 -19.46 -1.01 -11.96
C PHE A 45 -18.38 -1.93 -11.39
N TYR A 46 -17.68 -1.46 -10.36
CA TYR A 46 -16.67 -2.22 -9.63
C TYR A 46 -17.01 -2.20 -8.16
N LEU A 47 -16.84 -3.34 -7.49
CA LEU A 47 -16.97 -3.47 -6.05
C LEU A 47 -15.60 -3.82 -5.47
N VAL A 48 -15.17 -3.07 -4.45
CA VAL A 48 -13.86 -3.24 -3.82
C VAL A 48 -14.07 -3.47 -2.34
N PHE A 49 -13.36 -4.47 -1.80
CA PHE A 49 -13.33 -4.78 -0.38
C PHE A 49 -11.92 -4.55 0.15
N PHE A 50 -11.81 -3.84 1.27
CA PHE A 50 -10.53 -3.60 1.94
C PHE A 50 -10.45 -4.45 3.20
N PHE A 51 -9.51 -5.38 3.22
CA PHE A 51 -9.12 -6.11 4.42
C PHE A 51 -7.82 -5.49 4.94
N TYR A 52 -7.89 -4.92 6.14
CA TYR A 52 -6.75 -4.26 6.77
C TYR A 52 -6.75 -4.52 8.29
N PHE A 53 -5.62 -4.21 8.92
CA PHE A 53 -5.45 -4.37 10.37
C PHE A 53 -6.35 -3.38 11.12
N LYS A 54 -6.83 -3.77 12.31
CA LYS A 54 -7.60 -2.84 13.15
C LYS A 54 -6.79 -1.59 13.49
N ASP A 55 -7.47 -0.47 13.62
CA ASP A 55 -6.89 0.85 13.81
C ASP A 55 -5.84 0.90 14.93
N GLU A 56 -6.15 0.29 16.08
CA GLU A 56 -5.29 0.26 17.26
C GLU A 56 -4.12 -0.74 17.18
N LYS A 57 -4.05 -1.56 16.12
CA LYS A 57 -2.99 -2.58 16.01
C LYS A 57 -1.66 -1.95 15.65
N VAL A 58 -0.63 -2.38 16.36
CA VAL A 58 0.77 -2.10 16.01
C VAL A 58 1.17 -3.02 14.86
N ILE A 59 1.56 -2.44 13.74
CA ILE A 59 2.16 -3.12 12.61
C ILE A 59 3.65 -3.26 12.90
N LEU A 60 4.08 -4.51 13.02
CA LEU A 60 5.46 -4.92 13.17
C LEU A 60 5.58 -6.29 12.51
N ALA A 61 6.64 -6.51 11.73
CA ALA A 61 6.86 -7.83 11.15
C ALA A 61 7.07 -8.87 12.28
N PRO A 62 6.48 -10.06 12.24
CA PRO A 62 6.80 -11.10 13.23
C PRO A 62 8.26 -11.56 13.12
N ASP A 63 8.86 -12.05 14.20
CA ASP A 63 10.25 -12.54 14.17
C ASP A 63 10.41 -13.72 13.19
N GLU A 64 9.37 -14.57 13.07
CA GLU A 64 9.31 -15.67 12.10
C GLU A 64 9.31 -15.16 10.65
N VAL A 65 8.78 -13.95 10.43
CA VAL A 65 8.79 -13.30 9.12
C VAL A 65 10.14 -12.65 8.84
N VAL A 66 10.83 -12.10 9.85
CA VAL A 66 12.14 -11.48 9.65
C VAL A 66 13.24 -12.53 9.44
N GLY A 67 13.15 -13.65 10.16
CA GLY A 67 14.16 -14.71 10.11
C GLY A 67 15.43 -14.38 10.90
N GLU A 68 16.46 -15.20 10.72
CA GLU A 68 17.68 -15.20 11.56
C GLU A 68 18.51 -13.92 11.47
N GLU A 69 18.48 -13.22 10.33
CA GLU A 69 19.19 -11.95 10.16
C GLU A 69 18.62 -10.83 11.05
N ASN A 70 17.40 -11.01 11.57
CA ASN A 70 16.69 -10.11 12.46
C ASN A 70 16.67 -8.62 12.02
N SER A 71 16.77 -8.38 10.71
CA SER A 71 16.83 -7.05 10.13
C SER A 71 15.46 -6.59 9.67
N ARG A 72 14.86 -5.73 10.49
CA ARG A 72 13.56 -5.11 10.20
C ARG A 72 13.76 -3.95 9.25
N ILE A 73 12.98 -3.91 8.18
CA ILE A 73 13.03 -2.86 7.17
C ILE A 73 12.17 -1.65 7.58
N TYR A 74 11.17 -1.89 8.41
CA TYR A 74 10.20 -0.90 8.86
C TYR A 74 10.24 -0.75 10.38
N LYS A 75 10.14 0.49 10.88
CA LYS A 75 9.85 0.74 12.29
C LYS A 75 8.41 0.31 12.61
N SER A 76 8.16 -0.12 13.86
CA SER A 76 6.79 -0.39 14.30
C SER A 76 5.93 0.88 14.30
N PHE A 77 4.66 0.76 13.95
CA PHE A 77 3.72 1.88 13.96
C PHE A 77 2.28 1.43 14.23
N VAL A 78 1.42 2.33 14.71
CA VAL A 78 -0.01 2.05 14.86
C VAL A 78 -0.71 2.20 13.51
N CYS A 79 -1.56 1.24 13.14
CA CYS A 79 -2.24 1.21 11.83
C CYS A 79 -3.00 2.51 11.55
N TYR A 80 -3.71 3.04 12.55
CA TYR A 80 -4.44 4.30 12.44
C TYR A 80 -3.55 5.51 12.13
N ASP A 81 -2.33 5.57 12.66
CA ASP A 81 -1.42 6.68 12.39
C ASP A 81 -1.00 6.70 10.91
N TYR A 82 -0.77 5.52 10.32
CA TYR A 82 -0.49 5.42 8.89
C TYR A 82 -1.71 5.78 8.04
N LEU A 83 -2.92 5.36 8.42
CA LEU A 83 -4.15 5.78 7.74
C LEU A 83 -4.31 7.30 7.77
N LYS A 84 -4.07 7.93 8.93
CA LYS A 84 -4.12 9.38 9.08
C LYS A 84 -3.07 10.07 8.22
N PHE A 85 -1.85 9.55 8.15
CA PHE A 85 -0.80 10.04 7.25
C PHE A 85 -1.23 9.97 5.78
N ARG A 86 -1.83 8.86 5.36
CA ARG A 86 -2.31 8.67 3.97
C ARG A 86 -3.44 9.62 3.60
N VAL A 87 -4.42 9.81 4.49
CA VAL A 87 -5.60 10.65 4.22
C VAL A 87 -5.28 12.15 4.33
N ASN A 88 -4.46 12.57 5.29
CA ASN A 88 -4.24 14.00 5.54
C ASN A 88 -3.23 14.66 4.60
N ASN A 89 -2.45 13.89 3.86
CA ASN A 89 -1.47 14.43 2.91
C ASN A 89 -2.10 14.95 1.59
N GLU A 90 -3.43 14.97 1.46
CA GLU A 90 -4.11 15.18 0.18
C GLU A 90 -5.16 16.32 0.19
N LYS A 91 -4.74 17.58 0.38
CA LYS A 91 -5.50 18.68 -0.25
C LYS A 91 -5.11 18.79 -1.72
N GLY A 92 -5.83 18.08 -2.60
CA GLY A 92 -5.95 18.42 -4.03
C GLY A 92 -5.06 17.70 -5.04
N LYS A 93 -4.48 16.53 -4.74
CA LYS A 93 -3.64 15.77 -5.70
C LYS A 93 -3.94 14.26 -5.68
N PHE A 94 -5.10 13.86 -6.21
CA PHE A 94 -5.47 12.44 -6.38
C PHE A 94 -4.82 11.76 -7.60
N GLU A 95 -3.96 12.46 -8.33
CA GLU A 95 -3.39 11.99 -9.61
C GLU A 95 -2.24 10.98 -9.44
N LYS A 96 -1.63 10.89 -8.26
CA LYS A 96 -0.50 9.99 -8.00
C LYS A 96 -0.46 9.56 -6.54
N VAL A 97 -0.11 8.30 -6.28
CA VAL A 97 0.26 7.84 -4.93
C VAL A 97 1.59 8.51 -4.58
N VAL A 98 1.55 9.61 -3.83
CA VAL A 98 2.76 10.40 -3.50
C VAL A 98 3.49 9.82 -2.28
N PHE A 99 2.75 9.22 -1.34
CA PHE A 99 3.31 8.72 -0.09
C PHE A 99 2.87 7.29 0.21
N THR A 100 3.84 6.45 0.57
CA THR A 100 3.67 5.04 0.89
C THR A 100 4.15 4.75 2.32
N VAL A 101 4.03 3.50 2.76
CA VAL A 101 4.62 3.05 4.04
C VAL A 101 6.14 3.23 4.08
N ASN A 102 6.80 3.28 2.91
CA ASN A 102 8.22 3.56 2.85
C ASN A 102 8.54 4.97 3.33
N ASP A 103 7.76 5.95 2.89
CA ASP A 103 7.93 7.36 3.26
C ASP A 103 7.55 7.61 4.72
N PHE A 104 6.68 6.77 5.27
CA PHE A 104 6.22 6.87 6.65
C PHE A 104 7.25 6.33 7.64
N VAL A 105 7.72 5.08 7.46
CA VAL A 105 8.41 4.34 8.54
C VAL A 105 9.56 3.43 8.09
N ARG A 106 9.96 3.43 6.82
CA ARG A 106 11.12 2.62 6.39
C ARG A 106 12.39 3.11 7.10
N ILE A 107 13.22 2.17 7.52
CA ILE A 107 14.49 2.47 8.17
C ILE A 107 15.48 2.92 7.10
N GLY A 108 16.11 4.06 7.32
CA GLY A 108 17.11 4.63 6.40
C GLY A 108 16.56 5.39 5.19
N SER A 109 15.24 5.53 5.03
CA SER A 109 14.68 6.39 3.98
C SER A 109 14.79 7.88 4.34
N LYS A 110 15.30 8.70 3.41
CA LYS A 110 15.10 10.16 3.44
C LYS A 110 13.81 10.46 2.68
N LEU A 111 12.90 11.24 3.27
CA LEU A 111 11.74 11.78 2.53
C LEU A 111 12.27 12.49 1.27
N LYS A 112 11.74 12.11 0.11
CA LYS A 112 12.02 12.79 -1.17
C LYS A 112 11.20 14.06 -1.32
#